data_AF-A0AAU7T5U9-F1
#
_entry.id   AF-A0AAU7T5U9-F1
#
_cell.length_a   1.000
_cell.length_b   1.000
_cell.length_c   1.000
_cell.angle_alpha   90.00
_cell.angle_beta   90.00
_cell.angle_gamma   90.00
#
_symmetry.space_group_name_H-M   'P 1'
#
loop_
_entity.id
_entity.type
_entity.pdbx_description
1 polymer ?
#
loop_
_entity_poly.entity_id
_entity_poly.type
_entity_poly.pdbx_seq_one_letter_code
_entity_poly.pdbx_strand_id
1 'polypeptide(L)'
;MDYGHELVFGTFLTPAVDAPDRVIALAQLTEQVGLDLVSFQDHPYQPRLLDAWTLLSVVAAQTQRVKLTTNVANLPLRHPVVLARSVATLDLITGGRVELGLGAGGFLEAVAANAGPRLTTGQSITALEEAIAIMREVWTPEGGGIRLPGKHYTVSGAKRGPAPAHDVSIWLGAYKPRMLALTGRLADGWLPSSGYAGPDQLAAMNKVIDEAAVEAGRDPAEIRRLYNVGGRFSGGGGFLQGPEELWIDQLTELTLGEGMSTYILASDNPDDIRRFAEVAAGVREAVSVARAGGRVAAAGGAAGGAAAGRPAGGFTVVPTPPPAVRRSAVQLLDEAERPTGPVPDPGRTYTPYQLQSGQHLIDVHDHLRAELEQVRDLVEQVAAGTLGVGAARSHINTMTMRQNNWTLGTYCESYCRLVTTHHSLEDASLFPHLRRADPALVPVVDRLQEEHKIIHDVLEGVDKALVALVDGSGSIDGLRAAVDLLDDTLLSHLSYEERELVEPLARLGVL
;
A
#
# COMPACT_ATOMS: atom_id res chain seq x y z
N MET A 1 4.20 -0.29 19.55
CA MET A 1 4.85 0.57 20.54
C MET A 1 5.36 1.80 19.82
N ASP A 2 5.10 3.02 20.29
CA ASP A 2 5.70 4.23 19.72
C ASP A 2 7.12 4.43 20.28
N TYR A 3 8.14 4.36 19.43
CA TYR A 3 9.55 4.57 19.82
C TYR A 3 9.93 6.06 19.93
N GLY A 4 9.01 6.99 19.65
CA GLY A 4 9.21 8.44 19.82
C GLY A 4 10.04 9.11 18.73
N HIS A 5 10.31 8.44 17.61
CA HIS A 5 11.09 8.99 16.51
C HIS A 5 10.34 10.14 15.83
N GLU A 6 11.12 11.08 15.30
CA GLU A 6 10.63 12.05 14.32
C GLU A 6 10.13 11.33 13.06
N LEU A 7 9.03 11.83 12.50
CA LEU A 7 8.41 11.25 11.31
C LEU A 7 9.06 11.77 10.04
N VAL A 8 9.49 10.83 9.20
CA VAL A 8 10.10 11.10 7.89
C VAL A 8 9.19 10.57 6.80
N PHE A 9 8.92 11.37 5.78
CA PHE A 9 8.13 10.98 4.63
C PHE A 9 8.95 11.14 3.36
N GLY A 10 8.84 10.19 2.44
CA GLY A 10 9.64 10.21 1.23
C GLY A 10 9.02 9.49 0.05
N THR A 11 9.76 9.47 -1.04
CA THR A 11 9.37 8.78 -2.28
C THR A 11 10.35 7.69 -2.65
N PHE A 12 9.83 6.58 -3.16
CA PHE A 12 10.56 5.52 -3.80
C PHE A 12 10.24 5.56 -5.28
N LEU A 13 11.14 6.18 -6.04
CA LEU A 13 10.95 6.48 -7.46
C LEU A 13 11.60 5.39 -8.31
N THR A 14 10.98 5.04 -9.43
CA THR A 14 11.58 4.13 -10.41
C THR A 14 12.71 4.86 -11.14
N PRO A 15 13.96 4.36 -11.11
CA PRO A 15 15.07 5.00 -11.81
C PRO A 15 15.06 4.64 -13.30
N ALA A 16 13.99 4.96 -14.01
CA ALA A 16 13.77 4.52 -15.38
C ALA A 16 14.72 5.21 -16.39
N VAL A 17 15.33 4.41 -17.29
CA VAL A 17 16.27 4.90 -18.31
C VAL A 17 15.60 5.58 -19.51
N ASP A 18 14.32 5.29 -19.77
CA ASP A 18 13.57 5.86 -20.89
C ASP A 18 13.11 7.31 -20.62
N ALA A 19 13.11 7.74 -19.37
CA ALA A 19 12.81 9.13 -18.99
C ALA A 19 13.66 9.65 -17.81
N PRO A 20 15.00 9.75 -17.93
CA PRO A 20 15.88 10.14 -16.82
C PRO A 20 15.54 11.53 -16.25
N ASP A 21 15.22 12.49 -17.12
CA ASP A 21 14.84 13.84 -16.72
C ASP A 21 13.55 13.85 -15.88
N ARG A 22 12.61 12.94 -16.17
CA ARG A 22 11.39 12.79 -15.38
C ARG A 22 11.70 12.28 -13.98
N VAL A 23 12.64 11.34 -13.83
CA VAL A 23 13.05 10.83 -12.52
C VAL A 23 13.63 11.94 -11.66
N ILE A 24 14.48 12.79 -12.25
CA ILE A 24 15.05 13.97 -11.56
C ILE A 24 13.95 14.97 -11.19
N ALA A 25 13.02 15.25 -12.11
CA ALA A 25 11.90 16.16 -11.86
C ALA A 25 10.98 15.66 -10.73
N LEU A 26 10.74 14.34 -10.64
CA LEU A 26 9.99 13.75 -9.53
C LEU A 26 10.73 13.89 -8.19
N ALA A 27 12.05 13.70 -8.18
CA ALA A 27 12.85 13.92 -6.97
C ALA A 27 12.83 15.39 -6.51
N GLN A 28 12.86 16.34 -7.45
CA GLN A 28 12.67 17.76 -7.16
C GLN A 28 11.27 18.05 -6.65
N LEU A 29 10.24 17.42 -7.22
CA LEU A 29 8.86 17.53 -6.74
C LEU A 29 8.75 17.08 -5.30
N THR A 30 9.34 15.94 -4.93
CA THR A 30 9.38 15.43 -3.53
C THR A 30 9.87 16.52 -2.57
N GLU A 31 10.95 17.22 -2.91
CA GLU A 31 11.47 18.33 -2.09
C GLU A 31 10.54 19.57 -2.09
N GLN A 32 9.95 19.90 -3.24
CA GLN A 32 9.09 21.08 -3.40
C GLN A 32 7.79 20.95 -2.61
N VAL A 33 7.24 19.74 -2.51
CA VAL A 33 6.02 19.47 -1.72
C VAL A 33 6.32 19.28 -0.23
N GLY A 34 7.59 19.36 0.20
CA GLY A 34 7.97 19.32 1.60
C GLY A 34 8.16 17.93 2.21
N LEU A 35 8.28 16.89 1.37
CA LEU A 35 8.71 15.57 1.82
C LEU A 35 10.23 15.58 2.10
N ASP A 36 10.69 14.64 2.93
CA ASP A 36 12.01 14.68 3.55
C ASP A 36 13.05 13.79 2.86
N LEU A 37 12.63 12.78 2.09
CA LEU A 37 13.50 11.71 1.60
C LEU A 37 13.18 11.31 0.16
N VAL A 38 14.22 11.16 -0.67
CA VAL A 38 14.13 10.52 -2.00
C VAL A 38 14.95 9.24 -2.01
N SER A 39 14.39 8.18 -2.59
CA SER A 39 15.04 6.89 -2.67
C SER A 39 14.88 6.20 -4.03
N PHE A 40 15.86 5.38 -4.39
CA PHE A 40 15.90 4.61 -5.64
C PHE A 40 16.35 3.17 -5.40
N GLN A 41 15.81 2.25 -6.18
CA GLN A 41 16.24 0.86 -6.16
C GLN A 41 17.60 0.70 -6.84
N ASP A 42 18.40 -0.23 -6.34
CA ASP A 42 19.71 -0.54 -6.91
C ASP A 42 19.71 -1.95 -7.50
N HIS A 43 19.34 -2.05 -8.76
CA HIS A 43 19.41 -3.30 -9.53
C HIS A 43 20.31 -3.12 -10.76
N PRO A 44 21.66 -3.11 -10.61
CA PRO A 44 22.59 -2.83 -11.71
C PRO A 44 22.46 -3.77 -12.91
N TYR A 45 21.87 -4.94 -12.72
CA TYR A 45 21.61 -5.95 -13.76
C TYR A 45 20.33 -5.70 -14.56
N GLN A 46 19.51 -4.71 -14.20
CA GLN A 46 18.31 -4.35 -14.94
C GLN A 46 18.65 -3.27 -15.97
N PRO A 47 18.68 -3.59 -17.28
CA PRO A 47 19.11 -2.64 -18.32
C PRO A 47 18.12 -1.47 -18.49
N ARG A 48 16.92 -1.58 -17.91
CA ARG A 48 15.88 -0.54 -17.93
C ARG A 48 16.03 0.49 -16.80
N LEU A 49 17.04 0.34 -15.95
CA LEU A 49 17.24 1.20 -14.79
C LEU A 49 18.57 1.95 -14.88
N LEU A 50 18.57 3.18 -14.39
CA LEU A 50 19.76 3.98 -14.17
C LEU A 50 20.55 3.41 -12.99
N ASP A 51 21.87 3.61 -13.00
CA ASP A 51 22.71 3.31 -11.83
C ASP A 51 22.33 4.21 -10.65
N ALA A 52 21.99 3.59 -9.52
CA ALA A 52 21.43 4.30 -8.35
C ALA A 52 22.38 5.37 -7.80
N TRP A 53 23.69 5.11 -7.72
CA TRP A 53 24.65 6.05 -7.12
C TRP A 53 24.98 7.23 -8.04
N THR A 54 25.04 6.98 -9.34
CA THR A 54 25.14 8.04 -10.35
C THR A 54 23.91 8.95 -10.30
N LEU A 55 22.71 8.36 -10.26
CA LEU A 55 21.46 9.10 -10.15
C LEU A 55 21.37 9.89 -8.84
N LEU A 56 21.68 9.28 -7.69
CA LEU A 56 21.71 9.95 -6.39
C LEU A 56 22.64 11.17 -6.41
N SER A 57 23.80 11.09 -7.06
CA SER A 57 24.73 12.21 -7.18
C SER A 57 24.17 13.36 -8.02
N VAL A 58 23.44 13.06 -9.09
CA VAL A 58 22.76 14.08 -9.92
C VAL A 58 21.60 14.72 -9.14
N VAL A 59 20.76 13.91 -8.49
CA VAL A 59 19.64 14.41 -7.67
C VAL A 59 20.14 15.24 -6.49
N ALA A 60 21.26 14.85 -5.87
CA ALA A 60 21.92 15.61 -4.81
C ALA A 60 22.31 17.02 -5.25
N ALA A 61 22.81 17.17 -6.48
CA ALA A 61 23.19 18.47 -7.04
C ALA A 61 21.96 19.32 -7.42
N GLN A 62 20.79 18.70 -7.61
CA GLN A 62 19.56 19.33 -8.08
C GLN A 62 18.52 19.56 -6.97
N THR A 63 18.86 19.22 -5.72
CA THR A 63 18.03 19.37 -4.51
C THR A 63 18.86 19.91 -3.36
N GLN A 64 18.24 20.53 -2.35
CA GLN A 64 18.94 21.25 -1.29
C GLN A 64 18.72 20.70 0.13
N ARG A 65 17.60 20.02 0.38
CA ARG A 65 17.11 19.64 1.70
C ARG A 65 16.80 18.16 1.82
N VAL A 66 16.22 17.54 0.79
CA VAL A 66 15.82 16.12 0.89
C VAL A 66 17.01 15.22 1.19
N LYS A 67 16.80 14.27 2.09
CA LYS A 67 17.69 13.14 2.31
C LYS A 67 17.66 12.22 1.10
N LEU A 68 18.74 11.47 0.91
CA LEU A 68 18.99 10.64 -0.26
C LEU A 68 19.45 9.25 0.18
N THR A 69 18.84 8.22 -0.37
CA THR A 69 19.18 6.83 0.00
C THR A 69 18.96 5.86 -1.15
N THR A 70 19.67 4.74 -1.11
CA THR A 70 19.30 3.55 -1.89
C THR A 70 18.21 2.74 -1.17
N ASN A 71 17.30 2.12 -1.91
CA ASN A 71 16.19 1.33 -1.37
C ASN A 71 16.08 -0.03 -2.08
N VAL A 72 16.95 -1.00 -1.80
CA VAL A 72 18.22 -0.91 -1.05
C VAL A 72 19.40 -1.20 -1.97
N ALA A 73 20.62 -0.77 -1.60
CA ALA A 73 21.85 -1.02 -2.35
C ALA A 73 22.11 -2.53 -2.50
N ASN A 74 22.57 -2.92 -3.68
CA ASN A 74 22.96 -4.29 -3.98
C ASN A 74 24.40 -4.55 -3.52
N LEU A 75 24.56 -4.94 -2.25
CA LEU A 75 25.88 -5.19 -1.67
C LEU A 75 26.74 -6.17 -2.50
N PRO A 76 26.21 -7.31 -3.02
CA PRO A 76 27.03 -8.24 -3.80
C PRO A 76 27.71 -7.64 -5.04
N LEU A 77 27.18 -6.55 -5.59
CA LEU A 77 27.77 -5.84 -6.74
C LEU A 77 28.49 -4.54 -6.35
N ARG A 78 28.54 -4.20 -5.06
CA ARG A 78 29.19 -2.99 -4.54
C ARG A 78 30.10 -3.33 -3.37
N HIS A 79 31.41 -3.45 -3.64
CA HIS A 79 32.40 -3.78 -2.61
C HIS A 79 32.28 -2.83 -1.40
N PRO A 80 32.21 -3.34 -0.14
CA PRO A 80 31.82 -2.54 1.03
C PRO A 80 32.72 -1.34 1.30
N VAL A 81 34.04 -1.47 1.10
CA VAL A 81 34.98 -0.34 1.24
C VAL A 81 34.69 0.77 0.23
N VAL A 82 34.35 0.41 -1.02
CA VAL A 82 34.09 1.38 -2.09
C VAL A 82 32.74 2.04 -1.87
N LEU A 83 31.74 1.24 -1.47
CA LEU A 83 30.41 1.75 -1.13
C LEU A 83 30.47 2.71 0.07
N ALA A 84 31.16 2.34 1.15
CA ALA A 84 31.36 3.21 2.31
C ALA A 84 31.95 4.57 1.93
N ARG A 85 32.97 4.58 1.08
CA ARG A 85 33.60 5.83 0.59
C ARG A 85 32.66 6.65 -0.28
N SER A 86 31.86 5.99 -1.12
CA SER A 86 30.88 6.65 -1.99
C SER A 86 29.80 7.34 -1.16
N VAL A 87 29.27 6.62 -0.15
CA VAL A 87 28.32 7.14 0.84
C VAL A 87 28.89 8.37 1.55
N ALA A 88 30.07 8.23 2.17
CA ALA A 88 30.67 9.34 2.92
C ALA A 88 31.03 10.54 2.04
N THR A 89 31.47 10.30 0.80
CA THR A 89 31.77 11.37 -0.16
C THR A 89 30.50 12.14 -0.53
N LEU A 90 29.42 11.44 -0.88
CA LEU A 90 28.16 12.09 -1.21
C LEU A 90 27.58 12.81 0.02
N ASP A 91 27.73 12.23 1.21
CA ASP A 91 27.30 12.86 2.45
C ASP A 91 28.04 14.18 2.73
N LEU A 92 29.36 14.20 2.57
CA LEU A 92 30.18 15.41 2.67
C LEU A 92 29.78 16.47 1.62
N ILE A 93 29.54 16.06 0.38
CA ILE A 93 29.14 16.98 -0.71
C ILE A 93 27.76 17.59 -0.42
N THR A 94 26.84 16.79 0.12
CA THR A 94 25.46 17.21 0.39
C THR A 94 25.28 17.94 1.71
N GLY A 95 26.30 17.93 2.57
CA GLY A 95 26.23 18.52 3.91
C GLY A 95 25.44 17.69 4.91
N GLY A 96 25.46 16.35 4.82
CA GLY A 96 24.82 15.47 5.79
C GLY A 96 23.44 14.93 5.37
N ARG A 97 23.18 14.72 4.07
CA ARG A 97 21.86 14.30 3.57
C ARG A 97 21.78 12.83 3.16
N VAL A 98 22.83 12.03 3.34
CA VAL A 98 22.86 10.67 2.77
C VAL A 98 22.66 9.61 3.83
N GLU A 99 21.71 8.70 3.57
CA GLU A 99 21.48 7.50 4.38
C GLU A 99 21.74 6.26 3.50
N LEU A 100 21.99 5.09 4.11
CA LEU A 100 22.31 3.87 3.36
C LEU A 100 21.27 2.77 3.60
N GLY A 101 20.28 2.64 2.73
CA GLY A 101 19.54 1.38 2.62
C GLY A 101 20.42 0.30 1.99
N LEU A 102 20.64 -0.82 2.68
CA LEU A 102 21.57 -1.88 2.27
C LEU A 102 20.89 -3.25 2.23
N GLY A 103 21.11 -4.01 1.16
CA GLY A 103 20.54 -5.34 0.97
C GLY A 103 21.59 -6.40 0.66
N ALA A 104 21.30 -7.64 1.07
CA ALA A 104 22.14 -8.81 0.78
C ALA A 104 22.07 -9.29 -0.69
N GLY A 105 21.28 -8.64 -1.54
CA GLY A 105 21.05 -8.99 -2.95
C GLY A 105 20.01 -10.10 -3.13
N GLY A 106 18.73 -9.74 -3.29
CA GLY A 106 17.61 -10.69 -3.37
C GLY A 106 17.51 -11.54 -4.64
N PHE A 107 18.26 -11.20 -5.69
CA PHE A 107 18.21 -11.88 -6.99
C PHE A 107 19.58 -12.51 -7.31
N LEU A 108 19.85 -13.65 -6.67
CA LEU A 108 21.17 -14.31 -6.68
C LEU A 108 21.67 -14.64 -8.10
N GLU A 109 20.78 -15.11 -8.98
CA GLU A 109 21.15 -15.45 -10.36
C GLU A 109 21.54 -14.20 -11.18
N ALA A 110 20.79 -13.10 -11.03
CA ALA A 110 21.10 -11.86 -11.72
C ALA A 110 22.42 -11.24 -11.23
N VAL A 111 22.68 -11.32 -9.92
CA VAL A 111 23.96 -10.95 -9.30
C VAL A 111 25.10 -11.79 -9.89
N ALA A 112 24.95 -13.12 -9.93
CA ALA A 112 25.98 -14.02 -10.45
C ALA A 112 26.25 -13.80 -11.95
N ALA A 113 25.20 -13.53 -12.74
CA ALA A 113 25.33 -13.20 -14.16
C ALA A 113 26.12 -11.91 -14.40
N ASN A 114 26.16 -11.00 -13.42
CA ASN A 114 26.90 -9.75 -13.46
C ASN A 114 28.21 -9.82 -12.66
N ALA A 115 28.84 -10.99 -12.63
CA ALA A 115 30.10 -11.27 -11.96
C ALA A 115 30.11 -11.03 -10.43
N GLY A 116 28.93 -10.96 -9.81
CA GLY A 116 28.80 -11.00 -8.36
C GLY A 116 29.03 -12.41 -7.80
N PRO A 117 29.27 -12.53 -6.48
CA PRO A 117 29.55 -13.81 -5.85
C PRO A 117 28.29 -14.71 -5.80
N ARG A 118 28.48 -16.01 -6.05
CA ARG A 118 27.44 -17.04 -5.84
C ARG A 118 27.40 -17.47 -4.38
N LEU A 119 26.63 -16.74 -3.57
CA LEU A 119 26.44 -17.04 -2.15
C LEU A 119 25.11 -17.75 -1.93
N THR A 120 25.09 -18.70 -0.99
CA THR A 120 23.83 -19.17 -0.40
C THR A 120 23.18 -18.06 0.42
N THR A 121 21.88 -18.15 0.71
CA THR A 121 21.18 -17.19 1.58
C THR A 121 21.87 -17.03 2.93
N GLY A 122 22.39 -18.11 3.52
CA GLY A 122 23.09 -18.03 4.80
C GLY A 122 24.43 -17.30 4.71
N GLN A 123 25.14 -17.45 3.60
CA GLN A 123 26.40 -16.77 3.32
C GLN A 123 26.19 -15.29 2.99
N SER A 124 25.13 -14.93 2.26
CA SER A 124 24.85 -13.53 1.95
C SER A 124 24.53 -12.70 3.20
N ILE A 125 23.85 -13.29 4.19
CA ILE A 125 23.62 -12.66 5.51
C ILE A 125 24.95 -12.45 6.25
N THR A 126 25.83 -13.45 6.25
CA THR A 126 27.16 -13.31 6.88
C THR A 126 28.03 -12.27 6.16
N ALA A 127 27.98 -12.22 4.83
CA ALA A 127 28.67 -11.20 4.05
C ALA A 127 28.15 -9.79 4.35
N LEU A 128 26.83 -9.63 4.56
CA LEU A 128 26.23 -8.37 4.97
C LEU A 128 26.70 -7.92 6.36
N GLU A 129 26.76 -8.84 7.33
CA GLU A 129 27.31 -8.57 8.67
C GLU A 129 28.77 -8.08 8.60
N GLU A 130 29.61 -8.76 7.81
CA GLU A 130 31.00 -8.34 7.58
C GLU A 130 31.08 -6.97 6.88
N ALA A 131 30.21 -6.71 5.92
CA ALA A 131 30.16 -5.45 5.19
C ALA A 131 29.79 -4.26 6.09
N ILE A 132 28.81 -4.42 6.99
CA ILE A 132 28.43 -3.39 7.95
C ILE A 132 29.61 -3.04 8.86
N ALA A 133 30.31 -4.05 9.39
CA ALA A 133 31.52 -3.83 10.20
C ALA A 133 32.60 -3.07 9.41
N ILE A 134 32.84 -3.43 8.15
CA ILE A 134 33.78 -2.71 7.28
C ILE A 134 33.36 -1.26 7.07
N MET A 135 32.07 -1.00 6.78
CA MET A 135 31.57 0.35 6.52
C MET A 135 31.75 1.26 7.74
N ARG A 136 31.38 0.77 8.94
CA ARG A 136 31.60 1.49 10.19
C ARG A 136 33.07 1.79 10.43
N GLU A 137 33.96 0.82 10.22
CA GLU A 137 35.41 1.04 10.34
C GLU A 137 35.94 2.06 9.32
N VAL A 138 35.41 2.09 8.10
CA VAL A 138 35.78 3.09 7.09
C VAL A 138 35.36 4.49 7.52
N TRP A 139 34.20 4.65 8.16
CA TRP A 139 33.68 5.95 8.60
C TRP A 139 34.28 6.47 9.91
N THR A 140 34.94 5.62 10.70
CA THR A 140 35.65 6.07 11.91
C THR A 140 36.80 7.03 11.54
N PRO A 141 36.80 8.27 12.05
CA PRO A 141 37.83 9.27 11.71
C PRO A 141 39.20 8.97 12.32
N GLU A 142 39.23 8.24 13.45
CA GLU A 142 40.44 7.94 14.21
C GLU A 142 40.87 6.46 14.07
N GLY A 143 42.17 6.21 14.23
CA GLY A 143 42.74 4.86 14.29
C GLY A 143 43.70 4.51 13.14
N GLY A 144 44.38 3.37 13.29
CA GLY A 144 45.28 2.82 12.26
C GLY A 144 44.53 2.21 11.06
N GLY A 145 45.25 1.56 10.16
CA GLY A 145 44.65 0.88 9.01
C GLY A 145 43.67 -0.23 9.41
N ILE A 146 42.56 -0.34 8.69
CA ILE A 146 41.48 -1.31 8.92
C ILE A 146 42.00 -2.72 8.62
N ARG A 147 41.84 -3.64 9.58
CA ARG A 147 42.22 -5.05 9.44
C ARG A 147 41.06 -5.94 9.87
N LEU A 148 40.30 -6.44 8.91
CA LEU A 148 39.16 -7.33 9.12
C LEU A 148 39.33 -8.60 8.27
N PRO A 149 39.62 -9.76 8.90
CA PRO A 149 39.78 -11.03 8.19
C PRO A 149 38.44 -11.74 8.01
N GLY A 150 37.48 -11.08 7.35
CA GLY A 150 36.16 -11.66 7.05
C GLY A 150 36.23 -12.83 6.06
N LYS A 151 35.25 -13.72 6.12
CA LYS A 151 35.13 -14.90 5.24
C LYS A 151 34.75 -14.51 3.81
N HIS A 152 33.99 -13.44 3.65
CA HIS A 152 33.52 -12.93 2.37
C HIS A 152 34.24 -11.64 1.98
N TYR A 153 34.58 -10.80 2.96
CA TYR A 153 35.34 -9.59 2.74
C TYR A 153 36.57 -9.52 3.64
N THR A 154 37.75 -9.54 3.03
CA THR A 154 39.02 -9.34 3.73
C THR A 154 39.55 -7.93 3.48
N VAL A 155 39.79 -7.18 4.55
CA VAL A 155 40.45 -5.87 4.52
C VAL A 155 41.76 -5.97 5.30
N SER A 156 42.89 -5.65 4.66
CA SER A 156 44.23 -5.83 5.26
C SER A 156 45.07 -4.55 5.20
N GLY A 157 44.81 -3.63 6.13
CA GLY A 157 45.52 -2.36 6.25
C GLY A 157 44.97 -1.24 5.37
N ALA A 158 43.70 -1.30 4.97
CA ALA A 158 43.10 -0.21 4.21
C ALA A 158 43.04 1.07 5.07
N LYS A 159 43.31 2.22 4.46
CA LYS A 159 43.14 3.50 5.14
C LYS A 159 41.65 3.79 5.37
N ARG A 160 41.34 4.28 6.56
CA ARG A 160 40.03 4.83 6.93
C ARG A 160 39.71 6.06 6.07
N GLY A 161 38.43 6.38 6.03
CA GLY A 161 37.92 7.61 5.47
C GLY A 161 37.62 7.60 3.97
N PRO A 162 36.99 8.69 3.49
CA PRO A 162 36.61 9.86 4.29
C PRO A 162 35.53 9.53 5.34
N ALA A 163 35.57 10.21 6.49
CA ALA A 163 34.48 10.13 7.46
C ALA A 163 33.32 10.97 6.92
N PRO A 164 32.06 10.51 7.06
CA PRO A 164 30.88 11.26 6.62
C PRO A 164 30.69 12.56 7.43
N ALA A 165 29.84 13.46 6.93
CA ALA A 165 29.52 14.73 7.59
C ALA A 165 28.65 14.53 8.84
N HIS A 166 27.89 13.43 8.89
CA HIS A 166 27.11 13.00 10.04
C HIS A 166 27.22 11.48 10.25
N ASP A 167 26.65 10.96 11.34
CA ASP A 167 26.57 9.52 11.54
C ASP A 167 25.53 8.90 10.60
N VAL A 168 26.01 8.38 9.47
CA VAL A 168 25.17 7.81 8.42
C VAL A 168 24.48 6.54 8.91
N SER A 169 23.16 6.49 8.76
CA SER A 169 22.38 5.33 9.14
C SER A 169 22.46 4.21 8.10
N ILE A 170 22.46 2.96 8.55
CA ILE A 170 22.34 1.76 7.72
C ILE A 170 20.96 1.14 7.95
N TRP A 171 20.14 1.08 6.90
CA TRP A 171 18.79 0.52 6.93
C TRP A 171 18.71 -0.79 6.16
N LEU A 172 18.14 -1.84 6.76
CA LEU A 172 18.08 -3.16 6.13
C LEU A 172 16.67 -3.52 5.67
N GLY A 173 16.56 -3.96 4.41
CA GLY A 173 15.38 -4.66 3.91
C GLY A 173 15.37 -6.11 4.41
N ALA A 174 14.66 -6.38 5.49
CA ALA A 174 14.68 -7.66 6.19
C ALA A 174 13.27 -8.25 6.38
N TYR A 175 13.12 -9.55 6.14
CA TYR A 175 11.82 -10.23 6.25
C TYR A 175 11.85 -11.53 7.04
N LYS A 176 12.98 -12.25 7.04
CA LYS A 176 13.10 -13.57 7.67
C LYS A 176 13.84 -13.46 9.01
N PRO A 177 13.58 -14.35 9.98
CA PRO A 177 14.06 -14.20 11.37
C PRO A 177 15.55 -13.90 11.50
N ARG A 178 16.41 -14.58 10.75
CA ARG A 178 17.87 -14.34 10.79
C ARG A 178 18.28 -12.93 10.31
N MET A 179 17.59 -12.38 9.30
CA MET A 179 17.83 -11.02 8.82
C MET A 179 17.23 -9.96 9.76
N LEU A 180 16.07 -10.24 10.36
CA LEU A 180 15.47 -9.38 11.39
C LEU A 180 16.37 -9.31 12.63
N ALA A 181 16.91 -10.45 13.08
CA ALA A 181 17.87 -10.49 14.17
C ALA A 181 19.17 -9.72 13.83
N LEU A 182 19.68 -9.84 12.60
CA LEU A 182 20.82 -9.02 12.14
C LEU A 182 20.51 -7.52 12.21
N THR A 183 19.28 -7.13 11.84
CA THR A 183 18.81 -5.74 11.90
C THR A 183 18.83 -5.22 13.34
N GLY A 184 18.27 -6.00 14.29
CA GLY A 184 18.34 -5.73 15.73
C GLY A 184 19.75 -5.48 16.24
N ARG A 185 20.68 -6.36 15.87
CA ARG A 185 22.06 -6.30 16.36
C ARG A 185 22.89 -5.16 15.78
N LEU A 186 22.75 -4.84 14.48
CA LEU A 186 23.76 -4.04 13.77
C LEU A 186 23.24 -2.87 12.92
N ALA A 187 21.94 -2.79 12.64
CA ALA A 187 21.39 -1.74 11.77
C ALA A 187 20.79 -0.60 12.59
N ASP A 188 20.57 0.55 11.95
CA ASP A 188 19.88 1.70 12.55
C ASP A 188 18.46 1.86 12.00
N GLY A 189 18.06 0.99 11.07
CA GLY A 189 16.72 1.00 10.52
C GLY A 189 16.30 -0.33 9.91
N TRP A 190 15.00 -0.60 10.00
CA TRP A 190 14.32 -1.70 9.31
C TRP A 190 13.42 -1.14 8.22
N LEU A 191 13.59 -1.60 6.97
CA LEU A 191 12.88 -1.08 5.77
C LEU A 191 12.13 -2.19 5.01
N PRO A 192 11.02 -2.73 5.55
CA PRO A 192 10.09 -3.59 4.83
C PRO A 192 9.29 -2.81 3.76
N SER A 193 8.66 -3.54 2.85
CA SER A 193 7.66 -3.00 1.93
C SER A 193 6.31 -3.67 2.13
N SER A 194 5.23 -2.90 2.04
CA SER A 194 3.87 -3.39 2.33
C SER A 194 3.42 -4.55 1.44
N GLY A 195 3.90 -4.62 0.20
CA GLY A 195 3.64 -5.74 -0.69
C GLY A 195 4.31 -7.06 -0.28
N TYR A 196 5.29 -7.04 0.63
CA TYR A 196 5.99 -8.23 1.13
C TYR A 196 5.71 -8.52 2.61
N ALA A 197 5.41 -7.49 3.39
CA ALA A 197 5.02 -7.60 4.79
C ALA A 197 3.86 -6.64 5.05
N GLY A 198 2.65 -7.19 5.21
CA GLY A 198 1.45 -6.40 5.50
C GLY A 198 1.44 -5.85 6.93
N PRO A 199 0.55 -4.88 7.24
CA PRO A 199 0.40 -4.31 8.58
C PRO A 199 0.26 -5.35 9.70
N ASP A 200 -0.49 -6.42 9.45
CA ASP A 200 -0.75 -7.54 10.36
C ASP A 200 0.51 -8.34 10.74
N GLN A 201 1.57 -8.25 9.94
CA GLN A 201 2.83 -8.96 10.16
C GLN A 201 3.86 -8.13 10.92
N LEU A 202 3.69 -6.80 10.98
CA LEU A 202 4.69 -5.88 11.51
C LEU A 202 4.99 -6.15 12.99
N ALA A 203 3.97 -6.40 13.82
CA ALA A 203 4.14 -6.66 15.25
C ALA A 203 5.06 -7.86 15.53
N ALA A 204 4.86 -8.96 14.81
CA ALA A 204 5.67 -10.16 14.98
C ALA A 204 7.11 -9.95 14.52
N MET A 205 7.32 -9.17 13.45
CA MET A 205 8.65 -8.87 12.92
C MET A 205 9.41 -7.87 13.81
N ASN A 206 8.71 -6.84 14.30
CA ASN A 206 9.21 -5.89 15.30
C ASN A 206 9.74 -6.61 16.54
N LYS A 207 8.98 -7.57 17.06
CA LYS A 207 9.38 -8.36 18.22
C LYS A 207 10.74 -9.04 18.04
N VAL A 208 11.00 -9.65 16.87
CA VAL A 208 12.28 -10.30 16.57
C VAL A 208 13.43 -9.30 16.53
N ILE A 209 13.19 -8.09 16.01
CA ILE A 209 14.19 -7.02 15.97
C ILE A 209 14.50 -6.53 17.39
N ASP A 210 13.47 -6.27 18.18
CA ASP A 210 13.59 -5.75 19.54
C ASP A 210 14.31 -6.75 20.45
N GLU A 211 13.95 -8.04 20.38
CA GLU A 211 14.62 -9.11 21.12
C GLU A 211 16.11 -9.17 20.77
N ALA A 212 16.44 -9.14 19.46
CA ALA A 212 17.83 -9.18 19.02
C ALA A 212 18.62 -7.91 19.37
N ALA A 213 17.98 -6.74 19.42
CA ALA A 213 18.60 -5.50 19.87
C ALA A 213 18.96 -5.58 21.35
N VAL A 214 18.02 -6.01 22.19
CA VAL A 214 18.21 -6.20 23.64
C VAL A 214 19.29 -7.24 23.92
N GLU A 215 19.28 -8.37 23.21
CA GLU A 215 20.33 -9.40 23.33
C GLU A 215 21.73 -8.88 22.97
N ALA A 216 21.81 -7.91 22.04
CA ALA A 216 23.05 -7.22 21.69
C ALA A 216 23.41 -6.03 22.60
N GLY A 217 22.59 -5.76 23.63
CA GLY A 217 22.79 -4.64 24.56
C GLY A 217 22.46 -3.27 23.96
N ARG A 218 21.61 -3.23 22.94
CA ARG A 218 21.12 -2.00 22.30
C ARG A 218 19.70 -1.69 22.74
N ASP A 219 19.36 -0.41 22.74
CA ASP A 219 17.98 0.02 22.92
C ASP A 219 17.23 -0.17 21.58
N PRO A 220 16.08 -0.90 21.55
CA PRO A 220 15.27 -1.01 20.34
C PRO A 220 14.90 0.33 19.68
N ALA A 221 14.81 1.42 20.45
CA ALA A 221 14.57 2.78 19.96
C ALA A 221 15.77 3.40 19.21
N GLU A 222 16.95 2.78 19.23
CA GLU A 222 18.05 3.18 18.33
C GLU A 222 17.80 2.76 16.88
N ILE A 223 16.84 1.86 16.67
CA ILE A 223 16.56 1.28 15.36
C ILE A 223 15.28 1.90 14.86
N ARG A 224 15.36 2.68 13.79
CA ARG A 224 14.19 3.29 13.14
C ARG A 224 13.33 2.24 12.45
N ARG A 225 12.02 2.44 12.43
CA ARG A 225 11.07 1.59 11.71
C ARG A 225 10.58 2.35 10.48
N LEU A 226 11.00 1.89 9.31
CA LEU A 226 10.65 2.46 8.02
C LEU A 226 9.65 1.55 7.31
N TYR A 227 8.92 2.06 6.33
CA TYR A 227 7.98 1.24 5.57
C TYR A 227 7.78 1.81 4.16
N ASN A 228 8.11 1.02 3.14
CA ASN A 228 7.71 1.35 1.78
C ASN A 228 6.21 1.07 1.66
N VAL A 229 5.45 2.12 1.32
CA VAL A 229 4.00 2.09 1.20
C VAL A 229 3.59 2.35 -0.24
N GLY A 230 2.53 1.69 -0.69
CA GLY A 230 1.92 1.89 -1.99
C GLY A 230 0.42 1.72 -1.85
N GLY A 231 -0.33 2.48 -2.64
CA GLY A 231 -1.77 2.54 -2.48
C GLY A 231 -2.42 3.37 -3.58
N ARG A 232 -3.71 3.66 -3.42
CA ARG A 232 -4.45 4.56 -4.29
C ARG A 232 -5.18 5.59 -3.44
N PHE A 233 -5.15 6.83 -3.90
CA PHE A 233 -5.90 7.91 -3.27
C PHE A 233 -7.37 8.00 -3.75
N SER A 234 -7.93 6.87 -4.16
CA SER A 234 -9.28 6.76 -4.76
C SER A 234 -9.81 5.35 -4.52
N GLY A 235 -11.13 5.22 -4.41
CA GLY A 235 -11.79 4.00 -3.95
C GLY A 235 -12.01 4.03 -2.43
N GLY A 236 -12.33 2.89 -1.84
CA GLY A 236 -12.41 2.71 -0.40
C GLY A 236 -12.37 1.23 -0.09
N GLY A 237 -11.37 0.79 0.70
CA GLY A 237 -11.26 -0.62 1.10
C GLY A 237 -9.85 -1.18 1.04
N GLY A 238 -9.29 -1.46 2.22
CA GLY A 238 -7.96 -2.03 2.37
C GLY A 238 -6.89 -1.02 2.77
N PHE A 239 -5.66 -1.52 2.96
CA PHE A 239 -4.54 -0.71 3.39
C PHE A 239 -4.16 0.30 2.30
N LEU A 240 -4.26 1.58 2.63
CA LEU A 240 -3.94 2.75 1.81
C LEU A 240 -4.72 2.77 0.48
N GLN A 241 -5.99 2.40 0.52
CA GLN A 241 -6.94 2.48 -0.60
C GLN A 241 -8.11 3.39 -0.24
N GLY A 242 -8.01 4.67 -0.59
CA GLY A 242 -9.03 5.64 -0.26
C GLY A 242 -8.49 7.06 -0.15
N PRO A 243 -9.30 8.01 0.31
CA PRO A 243 -8.90 9.41 0.39
C PRO A 243 -7.79 9.62 1.44
N GLU A 244 -7.19 10.80 1.43
CA GLU A 244 -6.06 11.20 2.27
C GLU A 244 -6.35 11.00 3.76
N GLU A 245 -7.59 11.22 4.20
CA GLU A 245 -8.00 11.03 5.59
C GLU A 245 -7.81 9.58 6.05
N LEU A 246 -8.14 8.61 5.18
CA LEU A 246 -7.93 7.19 5.48
C LEU A 246 -6.44 6.87 5.59
N TRP A 247 -5.62 7.44 4.72
CA TRP A 247 -4.17 7.29 4.79
C TRP A 247 -3.62 7.90 6.08
N ILE A 248 -4.10 9.08 6.47
CA ILE A 248 -3.69 9.75 7.70
C ILE A 248 -4.01 8.87 8.90
N ASP A 249 -5.23 8.34 8.99
CA ASP A 249 -5.64 7.47 10.09
C ASP A 249 -4.81 6.19 10.17
N GLN A 250 -4.67 5.47 9.05
CA GLN A 250 -3.94 4.20 9.01
C GLN A 250 -2.44 4.36 9.29
N LEU A 251 -1.80 5.40 8.75
CA LEU A 251 -0.38 5.66 9.02
C LEU A 251 -0.18 6.17 10.46
N THR A 252 -1.12 6.95 11.01
CA THR A 252 -1.09 7.33 12.42
C THR A 252 -1.20 6.12 13.33
N GLU A 253 -2.10 5.18 13.02
CA GLU A 253 -2.24 3.92 13.75
C GLU A 253 -0.95 3.08 13.69
N LEU A 254 -0.35 2.92 12.50
CA LEU A 254 0.94 2.24 12.38
C LEU A 254 2.06 2.93 13.15
N THR A 255 2.03 4.26 13.23
CA THR A 255 3.02 5.02 13.99
C THR A 255 2.90 4.73 15.48
N LEU A 256 1.70 4.87 16.04
CA LEU A 256 1.47 4.75 17.48
C LEU A 256 1.44 3.28 17.93
N GLY A 257 0.88 2.41 17.10
CA GLY A 257 0.65 0.99 17.35
C GLY A 257 1.87 0.13 17.05
N GLU A 258 2.57 0.36 15.94
CA GLU A 258 3.71 -0.47 15.48
C GLU A 258 5.06 0.26 15.49
N GLY A 259 5.08 1.55 15.83
CA GLY A 259 6.31 2.34 15.95
C GLY A 259 6.91 2.75 14.61
N MET A 260 6.19 2.56 13.51
CA MET A 260 6.60 3.02 12.19
C MET A 260 6.78 4.54 12.19
N SER A 261 7.91 5.03 11.69
CA SER A 261 8.28 6.45 11.76
C SER A 261 8.90 6.97 10.49
N THR A 262 9.00 6.15 9.46
CA THR A 262 9.37 6.60 8.12
C THR A 262 8.51 5.93 7.08
N TYR A 263 7.83 6.71 6.26
CA TYR A 263 6.95 6.20 5.21
C TYR A 263 7.45 6.64 3.86
N ILE A 264 7.69 5.69 2.96
CA ILE A 264 8.26 5.95 1.64
C ILE A 264 7.25 5.51 0.58
N LEU A 265 6.63 6.46 -0.11
CA LEU A 265 5.64 6.20 -1.14
C LEU A 265 6.29 5.64 -2.40
N ALA A 266 5.92 4.42 -2.81
CA ALA A 266 6.25 3.85 -4.10
C ALA A 266 5.26 4.33 -5.19
N SER A 267 5.55 5.49 -5.80
CA SER A 267 4.78 6.02 -6.94
C SER A 267 5.62 6.98 -7.79
N ASP A 268 5.47 6.86 -9.13
CA ASP A 268 6.04 7.80 -10.12
C ASP A 268 5.01 8.81 -10.65
N ASN A 269 3.84 8.87 -10.01
CA ASN A 269 2.77 9.78 -10.34
C ASN A 269 2.90 11.09 -9.53
N PRO A 270 3.11 12.24 -10.18
CA PRO A 270 3.21 13.53 -9.51
C PRO A 270 2.04 13.86 -8.58
N ASP A 271 0.82 13.46 -8.94
CA ASP A 271 -0.37 13.77 -8.14
C ASP A 271 -0.39 12.96 -6.85
N ASP A 272 0.01 11.69 -6.91
CA ASP A 272 0.11 10.85 -5.72
C ASP A 272 1.19 11.40 -4.75
N ILE A 273 2.31 11.93 -5.28
CA ILE A 273 3.36 12.56 -4.47
C ILE A 273 2.83 13.81 -3.75
N ARG A 274 2.04 14.66 -4.44
CA ARG A 274 1.42 15.85 -3.83
C ARG A 274 0.43 15.48 -2.74
N ARG A 275 -0.47 14.54 -3.02
CA ARG A 275 -1.47 14.05 -2.04
C ARG A 275 -0.78 13.38 -0.84
N PHE A 276 0.32 12.67 -1.07
CA PHE A 276 1.10 12.08 0.02
C PHE A 276 1.78 13.12 0.91
N ALA A 277 2.11 14.30 0.40
CA ALA A 277 2.61 15.40 1.23
C ALA A 277 1.51 15.96 2.16
N GLU A 278 0.26 16.01 1.70
CA GLU A 278 -0.90 16.37 2.53
C GLU A 278 -1.13 15.32 3.63
N VAL A 279 -1.04 14.03 3.27
CA VAL A 279 -1.06 12.92 4.24
C VAL A 279 0.08 13.07 5.26
N ALA A 280 1.30 13.35 4.81
CA ALA A 280 2.45 13.52 5.69
C ALA A 280 2.23 14.63 6.74
N ALA A 281 1.65 15.77 6.32
CA ALA A 281 1.28 16.85 7.22
C ALA A 281 0.21 16.40 8.23
N GLY A 282 -0.85 15.73 7.76
CA GLY A 282 -1.94 15.22 8.61
C GLY A 282 -1.46 14.19 9.64
N VAL A 283 -0.61 13.24 9.24
CA VAL A 283 -0.05 12.24 10.17
C VAL A 283 0.85 12.91 11.22
N ARG A 284 1.69 13.89 10.82
CA ARG A 284 2.51 14.64 11.77
C ARG A 284 1.67 15.36 12.82
N GLU A 285 0.58 16.01 12.38
CA GLU A 285 -0.35 16.67 13.29
C GLU A 285 -1.03 15.68 14.23
N ALA A 286 -1.63 14.61 13.68
CA ALA A 286 -2.35 13.59 14.45
C ALA A 286 -1.45 12.90 15.49
N VAL A 287 -0.25 12.49 15.10
CA VAL A 287 0.74 11.88 16.00
C VAL A 287 1.22 12.87 17.05
N SER A 288 1.45 14.13 16.69
CA SER A 288 1.82 15.18 17.65
C SER A 288 0.75 15.39 18.71
N VAL A 289 -0.53 15.49 18.31
CA VAL A 289 -1.68 15.60 19.21
C VAL A 289 -1.77 14.37 20.13
N ALA A 290 -1.64 13.17 19.58
CA ALA A 290 -1.68 11.93 20.36
C ALA A 290 -0.54 11.85 21.40
N ARG A 291 0.70 12.18 21.00
CA ARG A 291 1.87 12.23 21.89
C ARG A 291 1.73 13.32 22.97
N ALA A 292 1.17 14.48 22.64
CA ALA A 292 0.93 15.55 23.60
C ALA A 292 -0.16 15.19 24.62
N GLY A 293 -1.25 14.56 24.17
CA GLY A 293 -2.30 14.02 25.04
C GLY A 293 -1.78 12.97 26.04
N GLY A 294 -0.80 12.17 25.64
CA GLY A 294 -0.10 11.22 26.53
C GLY A 294 0.87 11.87 27.52
N ARG A 295 1.46 13.04 27.20
CA ARG A 295 2.45 13.73 28.05
C ARG A 295 1.86 14.50 29.24
N VAL A 296 0.55 14.77 29.25
CA VAL A 296 -0.11 15.43 30.40
C VAL A 296 -0.25 14.49 31.61
N ALA A 297 0.00 13.18 31.47
CA ALA A 297 -0.10 12.20 32.55
C ALA A 297 1.19 12.02 33.41
N ALA A 298 2.28 12.74 33.12
CA ALA A 298 3.59 12.53 33.77
C ALA A 298 4.06 13.72 34.62
N ALA A 299 3.15 14.38 35.35
CA ALA A 299 3.53 15.28 36.44
C ALA A 299 2.43 15.40 37.50
N GLY A 300 2.61 14.68 38.61
CA GLY A 300 2.04 15.05 39.90
C GLY A 300 0.76 14.34 40.34
N GLY A 301 0.89 13.57 41.43
CA GLY A 301 -0.12 13.52 42.48
C GLY A 301 -1.20 12.45 42.34
N ALA A 302 -1.15 11.47 43.24
CA ALA A 302 -2.21 10.53 43.48
C ALA A 302 -3.57 11.22 43.71
N ALA A 303 -4.56 10.91 42.88
CA ALA A 303 -5.97 10.85 43.24
C ALA A 303 -6.72 10.08 42.14
N GLY A 304 -7.49 9.07 42.54
CA GLY A 304 -8.26 8.23 41.62
C GLY A 304 -9.28 9.02 40.81
N GLY A 305 -9.40 8.66 39.53
CA GLY A 305 -10.43 9.16 38.63
C GLY A 305 -10.54 8.22 37.44
N ALA A 306 -11.70 7.57 37.32
CA ALA A 306 -12.01 6.56 36.32
C ALA A 306 -11.81 7.06 34.88
N ALA A 307 -11.30 6.17 34.01
CA ALA A 307 -11.29 6.36 32.57
C ALA A 307 -12.74 6.44 32.07
N ALA A 308 -13.15 7.61 31.57
CA ALA A 308 -14.38 7.76 30.82
C ALA A 308 -14.14 7.25 29.39
N GLY A 309 -14.55 6.00 29.13
CA GLY A 309 -14.75 5.51 27.77
C GLY A 309 -15.85 6.34 27.09
N ARG A 310 -15.63 6.76 25.84
CA ARG A 310 -16.72 7.26 24.99
C ARG A 310 -17.74 6.12 24.85
N PRO A 311 -19.06 6.40 24.92
CA PRO A 311 -20.05 5.34 24.98
C PRO A 311 -20.08 4.58 23.65
N ALA A 312 -20.11 3.25 23.74
CA ALA A 312 -20.44 2.39 22.61
C ALA A 312 -21.93 2.62 22.27
N GLY A 313 -22.20 3.03 21.04
CA GLY A 313 -23.56 3.27 20.54
C GLY A 313 -24.19 1.98 20.00
N GLY A 314 -25.50 2.00 19.76
CA GLY A 314 -26.18 0.94 19.00
C GLY A 314 -25.71 0.89 17.54
N PHE A 315 -26.25 -0.05 16.77
CA PHE A 315 -25.91 -0.15 15.34
C PHE A 315 -26.49 1.04 14.56
N THR A 316 -25.64 1.80 13.84
CA THR A 316 -26.04 3.05 13.15
C THR A 316 -25.84 3.03 11.63
N VAL A 317 -25.35 1.93 11.06
CA VAL A 317 -25.13 1.84 9.61
C VAL A 317 -26.45 1.50 8.91
N VAL A 318 -26.77 2.24 7.84
CA VAL A 318 -28.07 2.13 7.14
C VAL A 318 -27.84 1.59 5.73
N PRO A 319 -28.29 0.36 5.42
CA PRO A 319 -28.28 -0.19 4.07
C PRO A 319 -29.04 0.69 3.06
N THR A 320 -28.54 0.70 1.83
CA THR A 320 -29.17 1.38 0.70
C THR A 320 -30.43 0.63 0.27
N PRO A 321 -31.58 1.32 0.17
CA PRO A 321 -32.82 0.68 -0.23
C PRO A 321 -32.77 0.26 -1.71
N PRO A 322 -33.52 -0.78 -2.10
CA PRO A 322 -33.62 -1.18 -3.51
C PRO A 322 -34.22 -0.07 -4.38
N PRO A 323 -33.89 -0.03 -5.69
CA PRO A 323 -34.36 1.00 -6.59
C PRO A 323 -35.90 0.98 -6.68
N ALA A 324 -36.51 2.17 -6.62
CA ALA A 324 -37.97 2.33 -6.64
C ALA A 324 -38.60 2.08 -8.03
N VAL A 325 -37.80 2.07 -9.10
CA VAL A 325 -38.25 1.93 -10.48
C VAL A 325 -37.45 0.82 -11.15
N ARG A 326 -38.14 -0.15 -11.74
CA ARG A 326 -37.56 -1.19 -12.59
C ARG A 326 -37.54 -0.75 -14.05
N ARG A 327 -36.45 -1.05 -14.74
CA ARG A 327 -36.19 -0.62 -16.14
C ARG A 327 -36.32 -1.76 -17.13
N SER A 328 -35.94 -2.97 -16.73
CA SER A 328 -36.07 -4.20 -17.48
C SER A 328 -37.50 -4.76 -17.39
N ALA A 329 -37.99 -5.29 -18.51
CA ALA A 329 -39.23 -6.07 -18.55
C ALA A 329 -39.04 -7.51 -18.04
N VAL A 330 -37.79 -7.92 -17.80
CA VAL A 330 -37.39 -9.26 -17.36
C VAL A 330 -36.80 -9.17 -15.95
N GLN A 331 -37.27 -10.02 -15.05
CA GLN A 331 -36.72 -10.18 -13.70
C GLN A 331 -36.14 -11.59 -13.56
N LEU A 332 -34.87 -11.68 -13.14
CA LEU A 332 -34.16 -12.95 -12.99
C LEU A 332 -34.04 -13.40 -11.53
N LEU A 333 -34.14 -12.47 -10.58
CA LEU A 333 -34.05 -12.75 -9.14
C LEU A 333 -35.46 -12.82 -8.55
N ASP A 334 -35.81 -13.93 -7.90
CA ASP A 334 -37.02 -14.02 -7.08
C ASP A 334 -36.75 -13.44 -5.70
N GLU A 335 -37.14 -12.18 -5.52
CA GLU A 335 -36.92 -11.42 -4.29
C GLU A 335 -37.82 -11.89 -3.14
N ALA A 336 -38.96 -12.53 -3.43
CA ALA A 336 -39.89 -12.99 -2.41
C ALA A 336 -39.39 -14.26 -1.69
N GLU A 337 -38.50 -15.02 -2.34
CA GLU A 337 -37.88 -16.22 -1.78
C GLU A 337 -36.57 -15.96 -1.03
N ARG A 338 -36.12 -14.70 -0.93
CA ARG A 338 -34.87 -14.34 -0.25
C ARG A 338 -34.96 -14.65 1.27
N PRO A 339 -34.08 -15.50 1.82
CA PRO A 339 -34.02 -15.73 3.25
C PRO A 339 -33.53 -14.48 3.99
N THR A 340 -33.86 -14.38 5.27
CA THR A 340 -33.37 -13.32 6.16
C THR A 340 -32.48 -13.90 7.25
N GLY A 341 -31.40 -13.21 7.56
CA GLY A 341 -30.46 -13.54 8.62
C GLY A 341 -31.07 -13.35 10.03
N PRO A 342 -30.29 -13.69 11.07
CA PRO A 342 -30.72 -13.50 12.45
C PRO A 342 -30.94 -12.02 12.77
N VAL A 343 -31.99 -11.72 13.54
CA VAL A 343 -32.29 -10.34 13.97
C VAL A 343 -31.16 -9.83 14.88
N PRO A 344 -30.60 -8.63 14.63
CA PRO A 344 -29.59 -8.02 15.50
C PRO A 344 -30.06 -7.91 16.95
N ASP A 345 -29.13 -8.12 17.89
CA ASP A 345 -29.42 -7.91 19.32
C ASP A 345 -29.54 -6.40 19.63
N PRO A 346 -30.72 -5.89 20.01
CA PRO A 346 -30.93 -4.46 20.27
C PRO A 346 -30.16 -3.93 21.48
N GLY A 347 -29.66 -4.81 22.36
CA GLY A 347 -28.81 -4.45 23.50
C GLY A 347 -27.32 -4.41 23.16
N ARG A 348 -26.92 -4.85 21.94
CA ARG A 348 -25.52 -4.89 21.53
C ARG A 348 -25.02 -3.50 21.19
N THR A 349 -23.84 -3.20 21.70
CA THR A 349 -23.13 -1.96 21.38
C THR A 349 -21.96 -2.26 20.46
N TYR A 350 -21.69 -1.32 19.56
CA TYR A 350 -20.66 -1.46 18.54
C TYR A 350 -19.61 -0.39 18.74
N THR A 351 -18.35 -0.76 18.52
CA THR A 351 -17.28 0.23 18.40
C THR A 351 -17.34 0.91 17.03
N PRO A 352 -16.77 2.12 16.88
CA PRO A 352 -16.65 2.76 15.57
C PRO A 352 -15.95 1.87 14.52
N TYR A 353 -14.94 1.11 14.94
CA TYR A 353 -14.23 0.15 14.10
C TYR A 353 -15.14 -0.99 13.63
N GLN A 354 -15.99 -1.53 14.50
CA GLN A 354 -16.96 -2.56 14.12
C GLN A 354 -17.98 -2.03 13.12
N LEU A 355 -18.51 -0.82 13.34
CA LEU A 355 -19.45 -0.20 12.40
C LEU A 355 -18.80 0.04 11.01
N GLN A 356 -17.48 0.26 10.96
CA GLN A 356 -16.75 0.48 9.72
C GLN A 356 -16.78 -0.74 8.78
N SER A 357 -16.76 -1.97 9.29
CA SER A 357 -16.84 -3.18 8.45
C SER A 357 -18.15 -3.24 7.65
N GLY A 358 -19.27 -2.90 8.28
CA GLY A 358 -20.56 -2.82 7.60
C GLY A 358 -20.66 -1.64 6.64
N GLN A 359 -20.12 -0.48 7.04
CA GLN A 359 -20.08 0.71 6.17
C GLN A 359 -19.23 0.49 4.90
N HIS A 360 -18.13 -0.26 5.02
CA HIS A 360 -17.25 -0.54 3.89
C HIS A 360 -17.95 -1.25 2.72
N LEU A 361 -18.83 -2.22 3.03
CA LEU A 361 -19.61 -2.92 2.01
C LEU A 361 -20.51 -1.94 1.23
N ILE A 362 -21.20 -1.05 1.94
CA ILE A 362 -22.04 0.00 1.34
C ILE A 362 -21.19 0.93 0.46
N ASP A 363 -19.99 1.33 0.91
CA ASP A 363 -19.12 2.23 0.13
C ASP A 363 -18.65 1.59 -1.19
N VAL A 364 -18.35 0.28 -1.17
CA VAL A 364 -18.01 -0.48 -2.40
C VAL A 364 -19.22 -0.56 -3.32
N HIS A 365 -20.40 -0.86 -2.78
CA HIS A 365 -21.63 -0.96 -3.54
C HIS A 365 -22.05 0.38 -4.13
N ASP A 366 -21.94 1.48 -3.39
CA ASP A 366 -22.21 2.83 -3.89
C ASP A 366 -21.31 3.22 -5.05
N HIS A 367 -20.05 2.80 -5.03
CA HIS A 367 -19.17 2.96 -6.19
C HIS A 367 -19.68 2.15 -7.40
N LEU A 368 -20.11 0.89 -7.20
CA LEU A 368 -20.68 0.08 -8.27
C LEU A 368 -21.99 0.67 -8.83
N ARG A 369 -22.83 1.28 -7.98
CA ARG A 369 -24.04 2.02 -8.38
C ARG A 369 -23.70 3.23 -9.24
N ALA A 370 -22.74 4.03 -8.81
CA ALA A 370 -22.32 5.23 -9.53
C ALA A 370 -21.72 4.92 -10.91
N GLU A 371 -20.89 3.88 -11.01
CA GLU A 371 -20.33 3.44 -12.30
C GLU A 371 -21.42 2.87 -13.23
N LEU A 372 -22.39 2.12 -12.69
CA LEU A 372 -23.54 1.62 -13.48
C LEU A 372 -24.39 2.75 -14.05
N GLU A 373 -24.61 3.80 -13.25
CA GLU A 373 -25.33 4.99 -13.67
C GLU A 373 -24.61 5.70 -14.83
N GLN A 374 -23.28 5.79 -14.77
CA GLN A 374 -22.49 6.36 -15.87
C GLN A 374 -22.55 5.51 -17.14
N VAL A 375 -22.46 4.17 -17.02
CA VAL A 375 -22.60 3.25 -18.15
C VAL A 375 -23.98 3.43 -18.81
N ARG A 376 -25.03 3.51 -18.01
CA ARG A 376 -26.40 3.72 -18.49
C ARG A 376 -26.57 5.06 -19.19
N ASP A 377 -26.09 6.15 -18.59
CA ASP A 377 -26.20 7.49 -19.17
C ASP A 377 -25.51 7.57 -20.54
N LEU A 378 -24.35 6.93 -20.68
CA LEU A 378 -23.66 6.82 -21.97
C LEU A 378 -24.46 6.04 -23.02
N VAL A 379 -25.05 4.91 -22.63
CA VAL A 379 -25.89 4.11 -23.54
C VAL A 379 -27.12 4.90 -23.98
N GLU A 380 -27.76 5.66 -23.08
CA GLU A 380 -28.88 6.54 -23.41
C GLU A 380 -28.48 7.68 -24.36
N GLN A 381 -27.34 8.33 -24.13
CA GLN A 381 -26.84 9.38 -25.01
C GLN A 381 -26.54 8.84 -26.43
N VAL A 382 -26.03 7.61 -26.54
CA VAL A 382 -25.83 6.95 -27.84
C VAL A 382 -27.15 6.58 -28.49
N ALA A 383 -28.11 6.03 -27.73
CA ALA A 383 -29.43 5.67 -28.24
C ALA A 383 -30.23 6.89 -28.72
N ALA A 384 -30.12 8.02 -28.02
CA ALA A 384 -30.76 9.28 -28.40
C ALA A 384 -30.10 9.97 -29.61
N GLY A 385 -28.97 9.46 -30.10
CA GLY A 385 -28.19 10.06 -31.19
C GLY A 385 -27.52 11.39 -30.80
N THR A 386 -27.54 11.77 -29.53
CA THR A 386 -26.88 12.98 -29.00
C THR A 386 -25.38 12.79 -28.85
N LEU A 387 -24.93 11.54 -28.76
CA LEU A 387 -23.53 11.14 -28.75
C LEU A 387 -23.27 10.07 -29.81
N GLY A 388 -22.38 10.35 -30.76
CA GLY A 388 -21.96 9.33 -31.73
C GLY A 388 -21.17 8.21 -31.05
N VAL A 389 -21.28 6.97 -31.53
CA VAL A 389 -20.57 5.79 -30.96
C VAL A 389 -19.07 6.03 -30.79
N GLY A 390 -18.43 6.73 -31.73
CA GLY A 390 -17.02 7.12 -31.63
C GLY A 390 -16.71 8.19 -30.57
N ALA A 391 -17.66 9.07 -30.28
CA ALA A 391 -17.55 10.09 -29.23
C ALA A 391 -17.87 9.50 -27.85
N ALA A 392 -18.85 8.58 -27.75
CA ALA A 392 -19.07 7.75 -26.56
C ALA A 392 -17.84 6.94 -26.23
N ARG A 393 -17.21 6.33 -27.24
CA ARG A 393 -15.89 5.69 -27.13
C ARG A 393 -14.82 6.63 -26.63
N SER A 394 -14.77 7.85 -27.14
CA SER A 394 -13.80 8.85 -26.67
C SER A 394 -14.08 9.28 -25.24
N HIS A 395 -15.35 9.42 -24.84
CA HIS A 395 -15.75 9.82 -23.49
C HIS A 395 -15.39 8.74 -22.47
N ILE A 396 -15.73 7.49 -22.78
CA ILE A 396 -15.30 6.28 -22.08
C ILE A 396 -13.76 6.21 -21.99
N ASN A 397 -13.05 6.49 -23.09
CA ASN A 397 -11.59 6.53 -23.11
C ASN A 397 -11.02 7.69 -22.27
N THR A 398 -11.66 8.85 -22.20
CA THR A 398 -11.22 9.98 -21.36
C THR A 398 -11.54 9.80 -19.88
N MET A 399 -12.63 9.11 -19.54
CA MET A 399 -12.89 8.67 -18.17
C MET A 399 -11.84 7.63 -17.70
N THR A 400 -11.22 6.91 -18.65
CA THR A 400 -10.13 5.94 -18.44
C THR A 400 -8.73 6.48 -18.80
N MET A 401 -8.54 7.79 -18.97
CA MET A 401 -7.21 8.42 -19.18
C MET A 401 -6.29 8.37 -17.93
N ARG A 402 -6.61 7.53 -16.95
CA ARG A 402 -5.65 6.79 -16.13
C ARG A 402 -5.49 5.36 -16.71
N GLN A 403 -4.64 5.25 -17.75
CA GLN A 403 -3.87 4.07 -18.23
C GLN A 403 -3.95 3.83 -19.76
N ASN A 404 -2.76 3.93 -20.38
CA ASN A 404 -2.30 3.49 -21.71
C ASN A 404 -3.28 2.75 -22.65
N ASN A 405 -3.68 3.38 -23.77
CA ASN A 405 -4.00 2.84 -25.12
C ASN A 405 -4.80 1.51 -25.28
N TRP A 406 -6.14 1.48 -25.15
CA TRP A 406 -6.98 0.32 -25.62
C TRP A 406 -8.37 0.72 -26.16
N THR A 407 -9.08 -0.24 -26.77
CA THR A 407 -10.23 -0.09 -27.69
C THR A 407 -11.61 -0.19 -26.97
N LEU A 408 -12.69 0.34 -27.56
CA LEU A 408 -14.06 0.48 -27.00
C LEU A 408 -14.68 -0.75 -26.31
N GLY A 409 -14.27 -1.98 -26.63
CA GLY A 409 -14.82 -3.19 -26.00
C GLY A 409 -14.47 -3.35 -24.52
N THR A 410 -13.43 -2.66 -24.03
CA THR A 410 -12.78 -2.98 -22.76
C THR A 410 -13.37 -2.25 -21.53
N TYR A 411 -14.32 -1.32 -21.70
CA TYR A 411 -14.87 -0.57 -20.55
C TYR A 411 -16.05 -1.27 -19.88
N CYS A 412 -17.00 -1.81 -20.65
CA CYS A 412 -17.95 -2.77 -20.10
C CYS A 412 -17.19 -3.94 -19.48
N GLU A 413 -16.11 -4.42 -20.13
CA GLU A 413 -15.21 -5.42 -19.53
C GLU A 413 -14.58 -4.96 -18.21
N SER A 414 -14.21 -3.68 -18.05
CA SER A 414 -13.64 -3.14 -16.80
C SER A 414 -14.66 -3.04 -15.67
N TYR A 415 -15.86 -2.54 -15.94
CA TYR A 415 -16.97 -2.53 -14.97
C TYR A 415 -17.40 -3.95 -14.62
N CYS A 416 -17.60 -4.81 -15.63
CA CYS A 416 -17.92 -6.22 -15.44
C CYS A 416 -16.81 -6.93 -14.64
N ARG A 417 -15.54 -6.61 -14.88
CA ARG A 417 -14.39 -7.14 -14.12
C ARG A 417 -14.37 -6.63 -12.68
N LEU A 418 -14.77 -5.39 -12.42
CA LEU A 418 -14.88 -4.84 -11.06
C LEU A 418 -15.97 -5.59 -10.27
N VAL A 419 -17.17 -5.71 -10.83
CA VAL A 419 -18.29 -6.49 -10.25
C VAL A 419 -17.88 -7.96 -10.07
N THR A 420 -17.25 -8.57 -11.08
CA THR A 420 -16.76 -9.96 -11.01
C THR A 420 -15.70 -10.11 -9.91
N THR A 421 -14.77 -9.18 -9.77
CA THR A 421 -13.71 -9.24 -8.74
C THR A 421 -14.30 -9.09 -7.34
N HIS A 422 -15.25 -8.18 -7.15
CA HIS A 422 -15.98 -8.00 -5.90
C HIS A 422 -16.70 -9.29 -5.49
N HIS A 423 -17.58 -9.82 -6.33
CA HIS A 423 -18.31 -11.06 -6.03
C HIS A 423 -17.38 -12.28 -5.90
N SER A 424 -16.26 -12.32 -6.65
CA SER A 424 -15.26 -13.40 -6.51
C SER A 424 -14.52 -13.34 -5.18
N LEU A 425 -14.24 -12.14 -4.65
CA LEU A 425 -13.62 -11.96 -3.35
C LEU A 425 -14.59 -12.38 -2.23
N GLU A 426 -15.87 -12.08 -2.39
CA GLU A 426 -16.90 -12.50 -1.45
C GLU A 426 -17.05 -14.02 -1.43
N ASP A 427 -17.18 -14.64 -2.60
CA ASP A 427 -17.27 -16.10 -2.74
C ASP A 427 -16.05 -16.84 -2.19
N ALA A 428 -14.85 -16.31 -2.44
CA ALA A 428 -13.59 -16.97 -2.10
C ALA A 428 -13.11 -16.71 -0.67
N SER A 429 -13.49 -15.58 -0.07
CA SER A 429 -12.95 -15.12 1.21
C SER A 429 -14.04 -14.80 2.24
N LEU A 430 -14.93 -13.85 1.94
CA LEU A 430 -15.91 -13.34 2.90
C LEU A 430 -16.93 -14.41 3.31
N PHE A 431 -17.58 -15.03 2.32
CA PHE A 431 -18.64 -16.01 2.53
C PHE A 431 -18.14 -17.28 3.27
N PRO A 432 -16.97 -17.88 2.94
CA PRO A 432 -16.38 -18.93 3.75
C PRO A 432 -16.11 -18.52 5.20
N HIS A 433 -15.76 -17.25 5.46
CA HIS A 433 -15.57 -16.75 6.81
C HIS A 433 -16.91 -16.64 7.56
N LEU A 434 -17.91 -16.01 6.94
CA LEU A 434 -19.26 -15.84 7.53
C LEU A 434 -19.90 -17.18 7.86
N ARG A 435 -19.82 -18.17 6.97
CA ARG A 435 -20.33 -19.53 7.21
C ARG A 435 -19.69 -20.21 8.44
N ARG A 436 -18.41 -19.95 8.69
CA ARG A 436 -17.69 -20.50 9.86
C ARG A 436 -18.01 -19.74 11.14
N ALA A 437 -18.16 -18.42 11.03
CA ALA A 437 -18.35 -17.53 12.17
C ALA A 437 -19.79 -17.56 12.71
N ASP A 438 -20.79 -17.71 11.83
CA ASP A 438 -22.20 -17.76 12.21
C ASP A 438 -23.02 -18.68 11.26
N PRO A 439 -23.29 -19.93 11.67
CA PRO A 439 -24.07 -20.87 10.86
C PRO A 439 -25.50 -20.40 10.53
N ALA A 440 -26.06 -19.44 11.27
CA ALA A 440 -27.38 -18.90 10.98
C ALA A 440 -27.41 -18.04 9.70
N LEU A 441 -26.25 -17.58 9.21
CA LEU A 441 -26.13 -16.82 7.97
C LEU A 441 -26.06 -17.71 6.71
N VAL A 442 -25.90 -19.02 6.85
CA VAL A 442 -25.73 -19.95 5.72
C VAL A 442 -26.82 -19.80 4.66
N PRO A 443 -28.13 -19.72 4.99
CA PRO A 443 -29.17 -19.55 3.97
C PRO A 443 -29.03 -18.25 3.16
N VAL A 444 -28.66 -17.14 3.81
CA VAL A 444 -28.42 -15.84 3.16
C VAL A 444 -27.21 -15.92 2.24
N VAL A 445 -26.10 -16.43 2.76
CA VAL A 445 -24.84 -16.53 2.01
C VAL A 445 -24.98 -17.47 0.81
N ASP A 446 -25.71 -18.58 0.95
CA ASP A 446 -25.98 -19.50 -0.15
C ASP A 446 -26.85 -18.83 -1.22
N ARG A 447 -27.87 -18.03 -0.82
CA ARG A 447 -28.68 -17.25 -1.77
C ARG A 447 -27.85 -16.20 -2.50
N LEU A 448 -27.01 -15.43 -1.80
CA LEU A 448 -26.14 -14.43 -2.42
C LEU A 448 -25.20 -15.05 -3.45
N GLN A 449 -24.61 -16.20 -3.13
CA GLN A 449 -23.75 -16.94 -4.06
C GLN A 449 -24.51 -17.55 -5.26
N GLU A 450 -25.80 -17.86 -5.12
CA GLU A 450 -26.67 -18.19 -6.26
C GLU A 450 -26.92 -16.96 -7.14
N GLU A 451 -27.20 -15.81 -6.54
CA GLU A 451 -27.40 -14.55 -7.26
C GLU A 451 -26.13 -14.09 -8.00
N HIS A 452 -24.93 -14.34 -7.45
CA HIS A 452 -23.65 -14.09 -8.14
C HIS A 452 -23.54 -14.80 -9.49
N LYS A 453 -24.03 -16.03 -9.60
CA LYS A 453 -24.02 -16.79 -10.87
C LYS A 453 -24.94 -16.14 -11.90
N ILE A 454 -26.13 -15.71 -11.46
CA ILE A 454 -27.09 -15.02 -12.32
C ILE A 454 -26.50 -13.68 -12.80
N ILE A 455 -25.85 -12.93 -11.91
CA ILE A 455 -25.20 -11.68 -12.29
C ILE A 455 -24.08 -11.93 -13.30
N HIS A 456 -23.29 -13.00 -13.14
CA HIS A 456 -22.26 -13.35 -14.10
C HIS A 456 -22.85 -13.64 -15.50
N ASP A 457 -23.95 -14.38 -15.58
CA ASP A 457 -24.67 -14.64 -16.83
C ASP A 457 -25.21 -13.34 -17.47
N VAL A 458 -25.69 -12.39 -16.65
CA VAL A 458 -26.16 -11.08 -17.12
C VAL A 458 -25.00 -10.22 -17.64
N LEU A 459 -23.84 -10.23 -16.96
CA LEU A 459 -22.63 -9.53 -17.40
C LEU A 459 -22.12 -10.09 -18.74
N GLU A 460 -22.13 -11.42 -18.92
CA GLU A 460 -21.84 -12.03 -20.23
C GLU A 460 -22.84 -11.61 -21.31
N GLY A 461 -24.11 -11.42 -20.94
CA GLY A 461 -25.14 -10.90 -21.83
C GLY A 461 -24.85 -9.49 -22.34
N VAL A 462 -24.37 -8.61 -21.45
CA VAL A 462 -23.94 -7.24 -21.80
C VAL A 462 -22.73 -7.26 -22.72
N ASP A 463 -21.73 -8.11 -22.45
CA ASP A 463 -20.54 -8.26 -23.31
C ASP A 463 -20.93 -8.72 -24.73
N LYS A 464 -21.77 -9.76 -24.83
CA LYS A 464 -22.30 -10.25 -26.12
C LYS A 464 -23.05 -9.16 -26.88
N ALA A 465 -23.87 -8.35 -26.19
CA ALA A 465 -24.60 -7.24 -26.80
C ALA A 465 -23.67 -6.12 -27.28
N LEU A 466 -22.59 -5.84 -26.54
CA LEU A 466 -21.58 -4.85 -26.93
C LEU A 466 -20.79 -5.30 -28.16
N VAL A 467 -20.35 -6.57 -28.19
CA VAL A 467 -19.63 -7.15 -29.34
C VAL A 467 -20.50 -7.09 -30.60
N ALA A 468 -21.78 -7.49 -30.48
CA ALA A 468 -22.73 -7.43 -31.59
C ALA A 468 -22.97 -6.00 -32.08
N LEU A 469 -23.00 -5.01 -31.18
CA LEU A 469 -23.12 -3.60 -31.58
C LEU A 469 -21.89 -3.11 -32.35
N VAL A 470 -20.68 -3.56 -31.96
CA VAL A 470 -19.41 -3.13 -32.59
C VAL A 470 -19.18 -3.80 -33.95
N ASP A 471 -19.54 -5.07 -34.10
CA ASP A 471 -19.36 -5.82 -35.36
C ASP A 471 -20.49 -5.59 -36.38
N GLY A 472 -21.55 -4.86 -35.97
CA GLY A 472 -22.69 -4.50 -36.80
C GLY A 472 -23.78 -5.57 -36.90
N SER A 473 -23.68 -6.67 -36.14
CA SER A 473 -24.70 -7.73 -36.08
C SER A 473 -25.83 -7.44 -35.07
N GLY A 474 -25.65 -6.46 -34.19
CA GLY A 474 -26.60 -6.05 -33.14
C GLY A 474 -27.12 -4.60 -33.28
N SER A 475 -27.93 -4.18 -32.32
CA SER A 475 -28.52 -2.84 -32.25
C SER A 475 -28.26 -2.17 -30.90
N ILE A 476 -28.32 -0.83 -30.87
CA ILE A 476 -28.19 -0.06 -29.63
C ILE A 476 -29.33 -0.37 -28.64
N ASP A 477 -30.53 -0.68 -29.16
CA ASP A 477 -31.66 -1.11 -28.33
C ASP A 477 -31.38 -2.46 -27.64
N GLY A 478 -30.64 -3.35 -28.29
CA GLY A 478 -30.20 -4.62 -27.70
C GLY A 478 -29.20 -4.41 -26.56
N LEU A 479 -28.23 -3.50 -26.73
CA LEU A 479 -27.28 -3.12 -25.67
C LEU A 479 -28.01 -2.45 -24.49
N ARG A 480 -28.95 -1.53 -24.78
CA ARG A 480 -29.77 -0.86 -23.78
C ARG A 480 -30.55 -1.88 -22.93
N ALA A 481 -31.24 -2.82 -23.57
CA ALA A 481 -31.98 -3.86 -22.86
C ALA A 481 -31.09 -4.75 -21.97
N ALA A 482 -29.87 -5.05 -22.41
CA ALA A 482 -28.90 -5.81 -21.62
C ALA A 482 -28.40 -5.02 -20.39
N VAL A 483 -28.15 -3.72 -20.56
CA VAL A 483 -27.73 -2.83 -19.45
C VAL A 483 -28.88 -2.58 -18.47
N ASP A 484 -30.12 -2.42 -18.93
CA ASP A 484 -31.30 -2.29 -18.05
C ASP A 484 -31.52 -3.55 -17.22
N LEU A 485 -31.27 -4.73 -17.79
CA LEU A 485 -31.33 -6.01 -17.07
C LEU A 485 -30.22 -6.11 -16.02
N LEU A 486 -29.01 -5.66 -16.34
CA LEU A 486 -27.90 -5.57 -15.38
C LEU A 486 -28.22 -4.59 -14.24
N ASP A 487 -28.77 -3.41 -14.54
CA ASP A 487 -29.18 -2.38 -13.58
C ASP A 487 -30.17 -2.97 -12.56
N ASP A 488 -31.26 -3.59 -13.04
CA ASP A 488 -32.26 -4.15 -12.14
C ASP A 488 -31.74 -5.32 -11.30
N THR A 489 -30.96 -6.21 -11.92
CA THR A 489 -30.43 -7.42 -11.27
C THR A 489 -29.39 -7.03 -10.20
N LEU A 490 -28.40 -6.22 -10.56
CA LEU A 490 -27.30 -5.85 -9.68
C LEU A 490 -27.79 -4.96 -8.52
N LEU A 491 -28.59 -3.93 -8.80
CA LEU A 491 -29.06 -3.04 -7.73
C LEU A 491 -29.97 -3.77 -6.72
N SER A 492 -30.77 -4.74 -7.19
CA SER A 492 -31.55 -5.61 -6.30
C SER A 492 -30.66 -6.47 -5.42
N HIS A 493 -29.60 -7.03 -5.99
CA HIS A 493 -28.63 -7.87 -5.29
C HIS A 493 -27.86 -7.10 -4.23
N LEU A 494 -27.22 -5.98 -4.58
CA LEU A 494 -26.46 -5.14 -3.64
C LEU A 494 -27.32 -4.71 -2.45
N SER A 495 -28.56 -4.29 -2.70
CA SER A 495 -29.47 -3.87 -1.63
C SER A 495 -29.87 -5.02 -0.71
N TYR A 496 -29.94 -6.24 -1.23
CA TYR A 496 -30.20 -7.43 -0.42
C TYR A 496 -28.98 -7.81 0.42
N GLU A 497 -27.80 -7.80 -0.18
CA GLU A 497 -26.55 -8.09 0.51
C GLU A 497 -26.27 -7.09 1.64
N GLU A 498 -26.42 -5.79 1.39
CA GLU A 498 -26.22 -4.78 2.42
C GLU A 498 -27.21 -4.98 3.59
N ARG A 499 -28.48 -5.26 3.28
CA ARG A 499 -29.51 -5.47 4.30
C ARG A 499 -29.18 -6.62 5.23
N GLU A 500 -28.64 -7.71 4.68
CA GLU A 500 -28.42 -8.93 5.44
C GLU A 500 -27.02 -9.03 6.04
N LEU A 501 -25.99 -8.39 5.46
CA LEU A 501 -24.59 -8.60 5.84
C LEU A 501 -23.95 -7.42 6.59
N VAL A 502 -24.44 -6.19 6.47
CA VAL A 502 -23.78 -5.02 7.10
C VAL A 502 -23.71 -5.14 8.62
N GLU A 503 -24.77 -5.61 9.29
CA GLU A 503 -24.70 -5.89 10.74
C GLU A 503 -23.82 -7.10 11.07
N PRO A 504 -23.98 -8.26 10.41
CA PRO A 504 -23.10 -9.39 10.67
C PRO A 504 -21.61 -9.09 10.50
N LEU A 505 -21.23 -8.31 9.48
CA LEU A 505 -19.85 -7.87 9.25
C LEU A 505 -19.33 -7.05 10.44
N ALA A 506 -20.14 -6.09 10.92
CA ALA A 506 -19.80 -5.29 12.09
C ALA A 506 -19.73 -6.13 13.38
N ARG A 507 -20.65 -7.07 13.54
CA ARG A 507 -20.76 -7.94 14.70
C ARG A 507 -19.61 -8.92 14.80
N LEU A 508 -19.17 -9.48 13.68
CA LEU A 508 -18.15 -10.51 13.59
C LEU A 508 -16.74 -9.93 13.36
N GLY A 509 -16.63 -8.64 13.02
CA GLY A 509 -15.34 -7.96 12.80
C GLY A 509 -14.61 -8.48 11.57
N VAL A 510 -15.36 -8.80 10.52
CA VAL A 510 -14.85 -9.35 9.25
C VAL A 510 -14.71 -8.21 8.25
N LEU A 511 -13.52 -8.08 7.65
CA LEU A 511 -13.23 -7.21 6.52
C LEU A 511 -12.82 -8.07 5.32
#